data_AF-A0A7S0KY84-F1
#
_entry.id   AF-A0A7S0KY84-F1
#
_cell.length_a   1.000
_cell.length_b   1.000
_cell.length_c   1.000
_cell.angle_alpha   90.00
_cell.angle_beta   90.00
_cell.angle_gamma   90.00
#
_symmetry.space_group_name_H-M   'P 1'
#
loop_
_entity.id
_entity.type
_entity.pdbx_description
1 polymer ?
#
loop_
_entity_poly.entity_id
_entity_poly.type
_entity_poly.pdbx_seq_one_letter_code
_entity_poly.pdbx_strand_id
1 'polypeptide(L)'
;MRVKYFSTTPTAVVETSPVLQQSHNKNNNKNTTTSHNHTRGYQSEDDMVLKLKDRRRNTATEKKKTRKTSSSTKKTPSSTSTKPVPQSIHIVQDPPSTSTTTSTTSPEGAFTDSLLVKLWNPDSAASDTHDVLVKLKACVDGGGVEGLLNICEKGGISAILQAMKRHLDCPKIQEMSCRILRLFAKQKETRFTLAKTSNSIITIINVINYHIKKQAVVMWAESILSNLSLTAYAINLIASGGGIKACVRALETHTEDVNIQKL
;
A
#
# COMPACT_ATOMS: atom_id res chain seq x y z
N MET A 1 9.77 61.64 -26.71
CA MET A 1 8.59 62.51 -26.97
C MET A 1 7.32 61.83 -26.45
N ARG A 2 6.25 62.57 -26.19
CA ARG A 2 4.91 62.02 -25.85
C ARG A 2 4.04 61.97 -27.12
N VAL A 3 3.14 61.00 -27.20
CA VAL A 3 1.90 61.11 -27.98
C VAL A 3 0.73 61.09 -26.99
N LYS A 4 -0.30 61.91 -27.22
CA LYS A 4 -1.49 62.04 -26.34
C LYS A 4 -2.75 61.77 -27.14
N TYR A 5 -3.74 61.11 -26.53
CA TYR A 5 -5.17 61.41 -26.69
C TYR A 5 -5.83 61.18 -25.31
N PHE A 6 -6.37 62.22 -24.65
CA PHE A 6 -7.77 62.68 -24.74
C PHE A 6 -8.76 61.55 -24.41
N SER A 7 -9.41 61.43 -23.22
CA SER A 7 -9.97 62.37 -22.22
C SER A 7 -11.25 63.10 -22.62
N THR A 8 -12.41 62.55 -22.19
CA THR A 8 -13.50 63.28 -21.50
C THR A 8 -14.49 62.31 -20.81
N THR A 9 -14.98 62.70 -19.64
CA THR A 9 -16.18 62.19 -18.93
C THR A 9 -17.08 63.43 -18.63
N PRO A 10 -18.13 63.42 -17.78
CA PRO A 10 -18.98 62.36 -17.20
C PRO A 10 -20.49 62.67 -17.44
N THR A 11 -21.42 62.01 -16.71
CA THR A 11 -22.58 62.60 -15.97
C THR A 11 -23.39 61.48 -15.30
N ALA A 12 -24.11 61.75 -14.19
CA ALA A 12 -24.87 60.76 -13.43
C ALA A 12 -26.20 61.33 -12.86
N VAL A 13 -27.19 60.44 -12.68
CA VAL A 13 -28.48 60.61 -11.96
C VAL A 13 -28.82 59.21 -11.40
N VAL A 14 -29.15 58.87 -10.14
CA VAL A 14 -29.62 59.52 -8.89
C VAL A 14 -31.07 59.12 -8.53
N GLU A 15 -31.23 58.62 -7.29
CA GLU A 15 -32.47 58.15 -6.61
C GLU A 15 -33.16 56.90 -7.23
N THR A 16 -34.10 56.20 -6.56
CA THR A 16 -34.82 56.43 -5.27
C THR A 16 -34.91 55.12 -4.43
N SER A 17 -35.66 55.10 -3.32
CA SER A 17 -36.14 53.89 -2.59
C SER A 17 -37.47 54.20 -1.87
N PRO A 18 -38.32 53.19 -1.58
CA PRO A 18 -38.51 52.73 -0.19
C PRO A 18 -38.67 51.18 -0.08
N VAL A 19 -38.51 50.44 1.04
CA VAL A 19 -38.40 50.66 2.51
C VAL A 19 -39.70 50.39 3.32
N LEU A 20 -39.54 49.56 4.38
CA LEU A 20 -40.53 48.93 5.33
C LEU A 20 -41.27 47.67 4.78
N GLN A 21 -41.72 46.65 5.54
CA GLN A 21 -41.44 46.06 6.89
C GLN A 21 -41.95 44.58 6.85
N GLN A 22 -41.38 43.52 7.44
CA GLN A 22 -40.97 43.15 8.82
C GLN A 22 -42.03 42.36 9.65
N SER A 23 -41.88 41.03 9.74
CA SER A 23 -42.38 40.18 10.85
C SER A 23 -41.48 38.93 11.01
N HIS A 24 -40.61 38.88 12.02
CA HIS A 24 -40.87 38.25 13.32
C HIS A 24 -41.25 36.75 13.30
N ASN A 25 -40.24 35.89 13.47
CA ASN A 25 -40.36 34.81 14.46
C ASN A 25 -39.01 34.65 15.21
N LYS A 26 -39.06 34.55 16.54
CA LYS A 26 -37.92 34.22 17.40
C LYS A 26 -38.26 32.89 18.07
N ASN A 27 -37.30 31.97 18.14
CA ASN A 27 -37.21 31.21 19.38
C ASN A 27 -35.76 30.90 19.75
N ASN A 28 -35.46 31.05 21.05
CA ASN A 28 -34.17 30.65 21.61
C ASN A 28 -34.24 29.16 21.96
N ASN A 29 -33.09 28.49 21.92
CA ASN A 29 -32.66 27.85 23.16
C ASN A 29 -31.14 27.96 23.32
N LYS A 30 -30.70 28.48 24.48
CA LYS A 30 -29.31 28.43 24.93
C LYS A 30 -29.27 27.40 26.05
N ASN A 31 -28.47 26.34 25.91
CA ASN A 31 -28.07 25.53 27.05
C ASN A 31 -26.59 25.19 26.97
N THR A 32 -25.78 26.05 27.58
CA THR A 32 -24.40 25.77 27.94
C THR A 32 -24.36 25.07 29.30
N THR A 33 -23.68 23.93 29.43
CA THR A 33 -22.72 23.62 30.53
C THR A 33 -22.23 22.16 30.46
N THR A 34 -21.21 21.87 31.26
CA THR A 34 -20.80 20.52 31.69
C THR A 34 -20.14 19.65 30.63
N SER A 35 -18.88 20.00 30.36
CA SER A 35 -17.83 19.03 30.04
C SER A 35 -17.90 17.80 30.94
N HIS A 36 -17.94 16.60 30.36
CA HIS A 36 -17.55 15.33 30.98
C HIS A 36 -16.82 14.49 29.93
N ASN A 37 -15.51 14.69 29.80
CA ASN A 37 -14.65 13.85 28.97
C ASN A 37 -14.59 12.43 29.57
N HIS A 38 -15.36 11.49 29.02
CA HIS A 38 -15.35 10.11 29.49
C HIS A 38 -14.15 9.35 28.90
N THR A 39 -12.99 9.47 29.55
CA THR A 39 -11.71 8.85 29.17
C THR A 39 -11.78 7.31 29.21
N ARG A 40 -12.34 6.69 28.16
CA ARG A 40 -12.58 5.24 28.11
C ARG A 40 -11.44 4.49 27.45
N GLY A 41 -10.41 4.18 28.25
CA GLY A 41 -9.54 3.02 27.98
C GLY A 41 -8.37 3.24 27.03
N TYR A 42 -7.52 4.24 27.29
CA TYR A 42 -6.12 4.15 26.87
C TYR A 42 -5.44 3.01 27.65
N GLN A 43 -5.35 1.82 27.06
CA GLN A 43 -4.39 0.80 27.52
C GLN A 43 -2.99 1.30 27.13
N SER A 44 -2.17 1.68 28.12
CA SER A 44 -0.87 2.33 27.84
C SER A 44 0.04 1.43 27.00
N GLU A 45 0.81 2.05 26.11
CA GLU A 45 1.85 1.38 25.33
C GLU A 45 2.92 0.74 26.26
N ASP A 46 3.11 1.29 27.47
CA ASP A 46 3.95 0.71 28.53
C ASP A 46 3.57 -0.73 28.87
N ASP A 47 2.27 -1.04 28.89
CA ASP A 47 1.73 -2.34 29.27
C ASP A 47 2.01 -3.38 28.17
N MET A 48 2.08 -2.94 26.91
CA MET A 48 2.56 -3.74 25.78
C MET A 48 4.08 -3.94 25.83
N VAL A 49 4.84 -2.90 26.22
CA VAL A 49 6.29 -2.97 26.43
C VAL A 49 6.68 -3.90 27.58
N LEU A 50 5.89 -3.95 28.66
CA LEU A 50 6.06 -4.93 29.75
C LEU A 50 5.87 -6.36 29.23
N LYS A 51 4.75 -6.63 28.55
CA LYS A 51 4.43 -7.96 27.96
C LYS A 51 5.49 -8.42 26.96
N LEU A 52 6.14 -7.50 26.24
CA LEU A 52 7.30 -7.80 25.37
C LEU A 52 8.61 -8.05 26.14
N LYS A 53 8.88 -7.33 27.24
CA LYS A 53 10.05 -7.55 28.10
C LYS A 53 10.00 -8.91 28.81
N ASP A 54 8.84 -9.32 29.29
CA ASP A 54 8.72 -10.59 30.02
C ASP A 54 8.76 -11.82 29.12
N ARG A 55 8.24 -11.72 27.89
CA ARG A 55 8.40 -12.75 26.86
C ARG A 55 9.87 -12.96 26.45
N ARG A 56 10.71 -11.91 26.54
CA ARG A 56 12.19 -12.01 26.41
C ARG A 56 12.88 -12.60 27.65
N ARG A 57 12.29 -12.49 28.85
CA ARG A 57 12.83 -13.12 30.08
C ARG A 57 12.62 -14.63 30.09
N ASN A 58 11.42 -15.10 29.78
CA ASN A 58 11.10 -16.55 29.81
C ASN A 58 11.84 -17.34 28.72
N THR A 59 12.06 -16.75 27.55
CA THR A 59 12.86 -17.40 26.49
C THR A 59 14.36 -17.49 26.81
N ALA A 60 14.85 -16.71 27.80
CA ALA A 60 16.23 -16.79 28.27
C ALA A 60 16.43 -17.85 29.38
N THR A 61 15.43 -18.13 30.21
CA THR A 61 15.49 -19.19 31.23
C THR A 61 15.42 -20.59 30.60
N GLU A 62 14.60 -20.76 29.57
CA GLU A 62 14.42 -22.03 28.86
C GLU A 62 15.71 -22.49 28.15
N LYS A 63 16.39 -21.57 27.43
CA LYS A 63 17.73 -21.80 26.84
C LYS A 63 18.84 -22.09 27.86
N LYS A 64 18.61 -21.86 29.16
CA LYS A 64 19.59 -22.15 30.23
C LYS A 64 19.38 -23.53 30.86
N LYS A 65 18.22 -24.17 30.65
CA LYS A 65 17.88 -25.50 31.21
C LYS A 65 18.37 -26.67 30.35
N THR A 66 18.61 -26.45 29.06
CA THR A 66 19.02 -27.49 28.07
C THR A 66 20.53 -27.69 27.93
N ARG A 67 21.37 -27.10 28.81
CA ARG A 67 22.85 -27.14 28.71
C ARG A 67 23.52 -27.76 29.95
N LYS A 68 22.99 -28.88 30.46
CA LYS A 68 23.55 -29.61 31.62
C LYS A 68 23.62 -31.15 31.51
N THR A 69 23.75 -31.65 30.29
CA THR A 69 24.30 -32.98 29.92
C THR A 69 25.00 -32.81 28.56
N SER A 70 26.11 -33.48 28.23
CA SER A 70 27.06 -34.29 29.01
C SER A 70 28.46 -34.21 28.35
N SER A 71 29.52 -34.54 29.09
CA SER A 71 30.85 -34.83 28.56
C SER A 71 30.92 -36.29 28.05
N SER A 72 31.92 -36.81 27.32
CA SER A 72 33.26 -36.33 26.96
C SER A 72 33.78 -37.06 25.70
N THR A 73 34.64 -36.45 24.88
CA THR A 73 35.86 -37.10 24.29
C THR A 73 36.73 -36.07 23.56
N LYS A 74 38.00 -36.42 23.28
CA LYS A 74 39.08 -35.48 22.91
C LYS A 74 39.92 -36.02 21.75
N LYS A 75 39.94 -35.32 20.59
CA LYS A 75 40.96 -35.47 19.52
C LYS A 75 40.92 -34.29 18.53
N THR A 76 42.07 -34.01 17.91
CA THR A 76 42.40 -32.89 17.01
C THR A 76 43.73 -33.23 16.28
N PRO A 77 44.15 -32.56 15.17
CA PRO A 77 43.51 -31.49 14.38
C PRO A 77 43.46 -31.78 12.85
N SER A 78 43.19 -30.74 12.05
CA SER A 78 43.16 -30.68 10.56
C SER A 78 41.95 -31.36 9.88
N SER A 79 41.44 -30.89 8.73
CA SER A 79 41.84 -29.76 7.87
C SER A 79 40.61 -28.98 7.33
N THR A 80 40.83 -28.07 6.37
CA THR A 80 39.88 -27.15 5.72
C THR A 80 38.64 -27.79 5.09
N SER A 81 37.45 -27.21 5.33
CA SER A 81 36.42 -27.04 4.27
C SER A 81 35.39 -25.95 4.60
N THR A 82 34.56 -25.60 3.63
CA THR A 82 33.62 -24.47 3.58
C THR A 82 32.46 -24.54 4.59
N LYS A 83 32.03 -23.37 5.09
CA LYS A 83 30.70 -23.22 5.72
C LYS A 83 29.64 -23.00 4.65
N PRO A 84 28.49 -23.70 4.66
CA PRO A 84 27.38 -23.39 3.77
C PRO A 84 26.65 -22.11 4.22
N VAL A 85 26.15 -21.35 3.25
CA VAL A 85 25.23 -20.23 3.49
C VAL A 85 23.85 -20.81 3.86
N PRO A 86 23.15 -20.30 4.90
CA PRO A 86 21.79 -20.71 5.19
C PRO A 86 20.88 -20.39 4.01
N GLN A 87 20.25 -21.41 3.42
CA GLN A 87 19.35 -21.23 2.28
C GLN A 87 18.10 -20.44 2.70
N SER A 88 17.67 -19.52 1.82
CA SER A 88 16.47 -18.72 2.03
C SER A 88 15.24 -19.61 2.21
N ILE A 89 14.47 -19.37 3.28
CA ILE A 89 13.18 -20.05 3.48
C ILE A 89 12.19 -19.51 2.44
N HIS A 90 12.09 -20.22 1.31
CA HIS A 90 11.08 -20.00 0.30
C HIS A 90 9.73 -20.46 0.85
N ILE A 91 9.03 -19.56 1.54
CA ILE A 91 7.62 -19.78 1.88
C ILE A 91 6.84 -19.75 0.58
N VAL A 92 6.52 -20.95 0.06
CA VAL A 92 5.48 -21.13 -0.95
C VAL A 92 4.18 -20.60 -0.35
N GLN A 93 3.53 -19.67 -1.05
CA GLN A 93 2.15 -19.32 -0.78
C GLN A 93 1.27 -20.19 -1.68
N ASP A 94 0.25 -20.80 -1.10
CA ASP A 94 -0.68 -21.66 -1.83
C ASP A 94 -1.55 -20.86 -2.81
N PRO A 95 -2.05 -21.48 -3.90
CA PRO A 95 -3.00 -20.87 -4.82
C PRO A 95 -4.29 -20.44 -4.12
N PRO A 96 -5.06 -19.49 -4.70
CA PRO A 96 -6.39 -19.14 -4.21
C PRO A 96 -7.25 -20.41 -4.11
N SER A 97 -7.57 -20.78 -2.87
CA SER A 97 -8.21 -22.05 -2.56
C SER A 97 -9.68 -22.03 -2.97
N THR A 98 -10.11 -23.02 -3.76
CA THR A 98 -11.50 -23.18 -4.20
C THR A 98 -12.39 -23.73 -3.07
N SER A 99 -12.51 -22.98 -1.98
CA SER A 99 -13.36 -23.34 -0.83
C SER A 99 -14.82 -23.00 -1.12
N THR A 100 -15.59 -23.99 -1.56
CA THR A 100 -17.03 -23.88 -1.83
C THR A 100 -17.83 -23.69 -0.54
N THR A 101 -17.84 -22.47 0.01
CA THR A 101 -18.80 -22.08 1.07
C THR A 101 -20.11 -21.65 0.42
N THR A 102 -21.21 -22.32 0.78
CA THR A 102 -22.55 -22.05 0.23
C THR A 102 -23.18 -20.79 0.84
N SER A 103 -22.76 -19.63 0.34
CA SER A 103 -23.46 -18.35 0.49
C SER A 103 -23.74 -17.77 -0.89
N THR A 104 -24.78 -16.94 -1.02
CA THR A 104 -25.33 -16.49 -2.30
C THR A 104 -24.32 -15.69 -3.12
N THR A 105 -23.61 -16.36 -4.03
CA THR A 105 -22.56 -15.74 -4.84
C THR A 105 -23.14 -14.81 -5.90
N SER A 106 -22.93 -13.50 -5.71
CA SER A 106 -23.10 -12.52 -6.80
C SER A 106 -22.27 -12.94 -8.02
N PRO A 107 -22.77 -12.82 -9.27
CA PRO A 107 -22.04 -13.23 -10.47
C PRO A 107 -20.67 -12.57 -10.62
N GLU A 108 -20.49 -11.34 -10.11
CA GLU A 108 -19.20 -10.65 -10.08
C GLU A 108 -18.15 -11.37 -9.23
N GLY A 109 -18.59 -12.05 -8.16
CA GLY A 109 -17.73 -12.80 -7.26
C GLY A 109 -17.07 -14.00 -7.95
N ALA A 110 -17.86 -14.76 -8.73
CA ALA A 110 -17.39 -15.90 -9.50
C ALA A 110 -16.56 -15.49 -10.75
N PHE A 111 -16.91 -14.36 -11.38
CA PHE A 111 -16.08 -13.77 -12.44
C PHE A 111 -14.69 -13.39 -11.91
N THR A 112 -14.63 -12.79 -10.72
CA THR A 112 -13.38 -12.43 -10.04
C THR A 112 -12.50 -13.66 -9.76
N ASP A 113 -13.07 -14.77 -9.27
CA ASP A 113 -12.32 -16.01 -9.04
C ASP A 113 -11.67 -16.53 -10.34
N SER A 114 -12.41 -16.53 -11.44
CA SER A 114 -11.92 -16.95 -12.76
C SER A 114 -10.72 -16.12 -13.23
N LEU A 115 -10.72 -14.80 -12.95
CA LEU A 115 -9.58 -13.93 -13.24
C LEU A 115 -8.36 -14.25 -12.35
N LEU A 116 -8.55 -14.45 -11.05
CA LEU A 116 -7.45 -14.72 -10.13
C LEU A 116 -6.78 -16.09 -10.38
N VAL A 117 -7.55 -17.12 -10.72
CA VAL A 117 -7.03 -18.42 -11.15
C VAL A 117 -6.16 -18.28 -12.41
N LYS A 118 -6.63 -17.52 -13.42
CA LYS A 118 -5.84 -17.25 -14.64
C LYS A 118 -4.57 -16.46 -14.38
N LEU A 119 -4.61 -15.52 -13.42
CA LEU A 119 -3.45 -14.71 -13.05
C LEU A 119 -2.36 -15.54 -12.36
N TRP A 120 -2.77 -16.54 -11.57
CA TRP A 120 -1.88 -17.46 -10.87
C TRP A 120 -1.21 -18.52 -11.77
N ASN A 121 -1.80 -18.85 -12.93
CA ASN A 121 -1.22 -19.81 -13.87
C ASN A 121 0.24 -19.44 -14.23
N PRO A 122 1.25 -20.26 -13.87
CA PRO A 122 2.66 -19.93 -14.08
C PRO A 122 3.04 -19.83 -15.56
N ASP A 123 2.30 -20.50 -16.44
CA ASP A 123 2.56 -20.53 -17.89
C ASP A 123 1.72 -19.47 -18.66
N SER A 124 1.02 -18.58 -17.94
CA SER A 124 0.20 -17.52 -18.57
C SER A 124 1.05 -16.53 -19.35
N ALA A 125 0.78 -16.41 -20.65
CA ALA A 125 1.44 -15.46 -21.55
C ALA A 125 1.23 -13.99 -21.12
N ALA A 126 2.13 -13.11 -21.54
CA ALA A 126 2.08 -11.69 -21.19
C ALA A 126 0.83 -10.98 -21.77
N SER A 127 0.32 -11.43 -22.93
CA SER A 127 -0.96 -10.99 -23.48
C SER A 127 -2.12 -11.26 -22.52
N ASP A 128 -2.17 -12.49 -22.02
CA ASP A 128 -3.32 -13.04 -21.29
C ASP A 128 -3.31 -12.54 -19.85
N THR A 129 -2.12 -12.48 -19.24
CA THR A 129 -1.91 -11.81 -17.96
C THR A 129 -2.31 -10.33 -18.04
N HIS A 130 -1.99 -9.62 -19.14
CA HIS A 130 -2.40 -8.22 -19.31
C HIS A 130 -3.92 -8.07 -19.48
N ASP A 131 -4.57 -8.90 -20.29
CA ASP A 131 -6.04 -8.92 -20.44
C ASP A 131 -6.76 -9.19 -19.11
N VAL A 132 -6.27 -10.17 -18.33
CA VAL A 132 -6.77 -10.48 -17.00
C VAL A 132 -6.60 -9.29 -16.04
N LEU A 133 -5.46 -8.60 -16.07
CA LEU A 133 -5.24 -7.39 -15.26
C LEU A 133 -6.14 -6.23 -15.67
N VAL A 134 -6.41 -6.03 -16.98
CA VAL A 134 -7.37 -5.02 -17.46
C VAL A 134 -8.79 -5.32 -16.96
N LYS A 135 -9.21 -6.58 -17.03
CA LYS A 135 -10.53 -7.03 -16.52
C LYS A 135 -10.64 -6.88 -15.00
N LEU A 136 -9.58 -7.25 -14.27
CA LEU A 136 -9.52 -7.07 -12.82
C LEU A 136 -9.55 -5.58 -12.41
N LYS A 137 -8.91 -4.70 -13.19
CA LYS A 137 -8.97 -3.25 -12.99
C LYS A 137 -10.38 -2.69 -13.22
N ALA A 138 -11.12 -3.20 -14.20
CA ALA A 138 -12.52 -2.83 -14.42
C ALA A 138 -13.43 -3.24 -13.25
N CYS A 139 -13.24 -4.44 -12.68
CA CYS A 139 -13.94 -4.87 -11.46
C CYS A 139 -13.67 -3.94 -10.27
N VAL A 140 -12.42 -3.49 -10.09
CA VAL A 140 -12.04 -2.51 -9.06
C VAL A 140 -12.70 -1.15 -9.28
N ASP A 141 -12.76 -0.66 -10.52
CA ASP A 141 -13.34 0.65 -10.83
C ASP A 141 -14.87 0.66 -10.70
N GLY A 142 -15.55 -0.45 -11.01
CA GLY A 142 -17.00 -0.59 -10.82
C GLY A 142 -17.41 -0.88 -9.37
N GLY A 143 -16.69 -1.76 -8.67
CA GLY A 143 -17.03 -2.22 -7.32
C GLY A 143 -16.56 -1.31 -6.18
N GLY A 144 -15.85 -0.22 -6.45
CA GLY A 144 -15.41 0.75 -5.46
C GLY A 144 -14.54 0.14 -4.34
N VAL A 145 -14.87 0.44 -3.08
CA VAL A 145 -14.13 -0.10 -1.92
C VAL A 145 -14.43 -1.59 -1.70
N GLU A 146 -15.64 -2.05 -2.01
CA GLU A 146 -16.06 -3.43 -1.80
C GLU A 146 -15.38 -4.38 -2.80
N GLY A 147 -15.28 -3.96 -4.07
CA GLY A 147 -14.50 -4.68 -5.08
C GLY A 147 -13.03 -4.85 -4.69
N LEU A 148 -12.42 -3.83 -4.07
CA LEU A 148 -11.06 -3.92 -3.52
C LEU A 148 -10.95 -4.91 -2.36
N LEU A 149 -11.92 -4.94 -1.45
CA LEU A 149 -11.94 -5.88 -0.31
C LEU A 149 -12.12 -7.33 -0.79
N ASN A 150 -13.13 -7.59 -1.61
CA ASN A 150 -13.40 -8.89 -2.23
C ASN A 150 -12.17 -9.45 -2.98
N ILE A 151 -11.50 -8.64 -3.81
CA ILE A 151 -10.26 -9.06 -4.50
C ILE A 151 -9.10 -9.26 -3.52
N CYS A 152 -9.03 -8.48 -2.43
CA CYS A 152 -8.00 -8.63 -1.39
C CYS A 152 -8.14 -9.94 -0.62
N GLU A 153 -9.36 -10.29 -0.19
CA GLU A 153 -9.68 -11.50 0.57
C GLU A 153 -9.45 -12.76 -0.25
N LYS A 154 -9.78 -12.72 -1.55
CA LYS A 154 -9.53 -13.80 -2.52
C LYS A 154 -8.04 -13.93 -2.94
N GLY A 155 -7.12 -13.29 -2.22
CA GLY A 155 -5.66 -13.41 -2.45
C GLY A 155 -5.14 -12.63 -3.66
N GLY A 156 -5.95 -11.75 -4.27
CA GLY A 156 -5.62 -11.06 -5.51
C GLY A 156 -4.34 -10.22 -5.46
N ILE A 157 -3.99 -9.68 -4.28
CA ILE A 157 -2.69 -8.99 -4.08
C ILE A 157 -1.52 -9.94 -4.37
N SER A 158 -1.54 -11.17 -3.84
CA SER A 158 -0.48 -12.15 -4.11
C SER A 158 -0.45 -12.58 -5.57
N ALA A 159 -1.62 -12.74 -6.21
CA ALA A 159 -1.71 -13.07 -7.63
C ALA A 159 -1.10 -11.98 -8.53
N ILE A 160 -1.42 -10.71 -8.27
CA ILE A 160 -0.82 -9.56 -8.98
C ILE A 160 0.70 -9.52 -8.75
N LEU A 161 1.17 -9.69 -7.51
CA LEU A 161 2.60 -9.70 -7.18
C LEU A 161 3.37 -10.88 -7.81
N GLN A 162 2.70 -12.01 -8.09
CA GLN A 162 3.31 -13.11 -8.84
C GLN A 162 3.35 -12.81 -10.35
N ALA A 163 2.28 -12.27 -10.93
CA ALA A 163 2.26 -11.80 -12.32
C ALA A 163 3.34 -10.74 -12.60
N MET A 164 3.54 -9.80 -11.65
CA MET A 164 4.62 -8.81 -11.70
C MET A 164 6.02 -9.44 -11.70
N LYS A 165 6.23 -10.55 -10.98
CA LYS A 165 7.52 -11.27 -10.96
C LYS A 165 7.73 -12.09 -12.23
N ARG A 166 6.68 -12.78 -12.70
CA ARG A 166 6.70 -13.61 -13.91
C ARG A 166 7.06 -12.80 -15.16
N HIS A 167 6.51 -11.59 -15.27
CA HIS A 167 6.70 -10.71 -16.42
C HIS A 167 7.42 -9.41 -16.02
N LEU A 168 8.49 -9.51 -15.23
CA LEU A 168 9.26 -8.35 -14.74
C LEU A 168 9.79 -7.47 -15.88
N ASP A 169 10.05 -8.06 -17.05
CA ASP A 169 10.48 -7.39 -18.28
C ASP A 169 9.37 -6.56 -18.95
N CYS A 170 8.10 -6.96 -18.84
CA CYS A 170 6.97 -6.39 -19.58
C CYS A 170 6.43 -5.09 -18.95
N PRO A 171 6.68 -3.89 -19.53
CA PRO A 171 6.32 -2.63 -18.89
C PRO A 171 4.81 -2.43 -18.73
N LYS A 172 4.00 -2.96 -19.67
CA LYS A 172 2.53 -2.88 -19.63
C LYS A 172 1.94 -3.62 -18.42
N ILE A 173 2.48 -4.80 -18.10
CA ILE A 173 2.06 -5.58 -16.93
C ILE A 173 2.47 -4.87 -15.66
N GLN A 174 3.69 -4.30 -15.60
CA GLN A 174 4.12 -3.55 -14.42
C GLN A 174 3.30 -2.28 -14.20
N GLU A 175 3.01 -1.52 -15.26
CA GLU A 175 2.16 -0.32 -15.17
C GLU A 175 0.75 -0.68 -14.69
N MET A 176 0.08 -1.65 -15.33
CA MET A 176 -1.29 -2.03 -14.97
C MET A 176 -1.36 -2.60 -13.55
N SER A 177 -0.40 -3.46 -13.18
CA SER A 177 -0.30 -4.01 -11.82
C SER A 177 -0.07 -2.92 -10.78
N CYS A 178 0.81 -1.94 -11.04
CA CYS A 178 1.04 -0.83 -10.12
C CYS A 178 -0.18 0.10 -10.02
N ARG A 179 -0.90 0.33 -11.14
CA ARG A 179 -2.17 1.08 -11.15
C ARG A 179 -3.25 0.40 -10.32
N ILE A 180 -3.31 -0.93 -10.32
CA ILE A 180 -4.19 -1.73 -9.46
C ILE A 180 -3.73 -1.63 -8.01
N LEU A 181 -2.49 -2.03 -7.69
CA LEU A 181 -1.96 -2.07 -6.32
C LEU A 181 -1.97 -0.70 -5.61
N ARG A 182 -1.87 0.41 -6.33
CA ARG A 182 -2.05 1.77 -5.78
C ARG A 182 -3.45 1.99 -5.18
N LEU A 183 -4.48 1.36 -5.72
CA LEU A 183 -5.85 1.46 -5.19
C LEU A 183 -5.98 0.68 -3.87
N PHE A 184 -5.33 -0.48 -3.75
CA PHE A 184 -5.17 -1.19 -2.48
C PHE A 184 -4.34 -0.36 -1.47
N ALA A 185 -3.24 0.28 -1.90
CA ALA A 185 -2.42 1.11 -1.02
C ALA A 185 -3.16 2.36 -0.48
N LYS A 186 -4.15 2.89 -1.21
CA LYS A 186 -4.95 4.04 -0.78
C LYS A 186 -5.92 3.71 0.35
N GLN A 187 -6.68 2.62 0.25
CA GLN A 187 -7.65 2.27 1.29
C GLN A 187 -6.93 1.72 2.52
N LYS A 188 -7.40 2.07 3.72
CA LYS A 188 -6.69 1.81 4.97
C LYS A 188 -6.57 0.31 5.27
N GLU A 189 -7.62 -0.42 4.96
CA GLU A 189 -7.83 -1.83 5.24
C GLU A 189 -6.93 -2.68 4.33
N THR A 190 -7.04 -2.49 3.02
CA THR A 190 -6.25 -3.22 2.03
C THR A 190 -4.79 -2.76 1.94
N ARG A 191 -4.46 -1.52 2.35
CA ARG A 191 -3.06 -1.05 2.55
C ARG A 191 -2.32 -1.94 3.54
N PHE A 192 -2.96 -2.30 4.66
CA PHE A 192 -2.34 -3.11 5.69
C PHE A 192 -2.07 -4.54 5.21
N THR A 193 -2.99 -5.12 4.44
CA THR A 193 -2.77 -6.42 3.78
C THR A 193 -1.64 -6.32 2.76
N LEU A 194 -1.65 -5.33 1.87
CA LEU A 194 -0.59 -5.11 0.87
C LEU A 194 0.79 -4.96 1.52
N ALA A 195 0.90 -4.19 2.61
CA ALA A 195 2.15 -4.04 3.35
C ALA A 195 2.65 -5.36 3.96
N LYS A 196 1.74 -6.25 4.38
CA LYS A 196 2.04 -7.55 4.99
C LYS A 196 2.23 -8.70 4.00
N THR A 197 1.72 -8.62 2.78
CA THR A 197 1.89 -9.68 1.77
C THR A 197 3.39 -9.91 1.51
N SER A 198 3.83 -11.16 1.65
CA SER A 198 5.25 -11.53 1.60
C SER A 198 5.94 -11.03 0.34
N ASN A 199 7.03 -10.27 0.52
CA ASN A 199 7.83 -9.64 -0.52
C ASN A 199 7.12 -8.57 -1.37
N SER A 200 5.96 -8.02 -0.98
CA SER A 200 5.26 -6.98 -1.74
C SER A 200 6.13 -5.73 -1.97
N ILE A 201 6.63 -5.13 -0.90
CA ILE A 201 7.49 -3.94 -0.89
C ILE A 201 8.76 -4.18 -1.73
N ILE A 202 9.40 -5.34 -1.57
CA ILE A 202 10.59 -5.71 -2.36
C ILE A 202 10.25 -5.85 -3.85
N THR A 203 9.07 -6.40 -4.20
CA THR A 203 8.63 -6.51 -5.60
C THR A 203 8.43 -5.13 -6.23
N ILE A 204 7.81 -4.19 -5.49
CA ILE A 204 7.60 -2.80 -5.95
C ILE A 204 8.95 -2.08 -6.12
N ILE A 205 9.88 -2.23 -5.18
CA ILE A 205 11.24 -1.65 -5.26
C ILE A 205 12.03 -2.26 -6.44
N ASN A 206 11.91 -3.56 -6.69
CA ASN A 206 12.53 -4.21 -7.85
C ASN A 206 11.98 -3.66 -9.18
N VAL A 207 10.67 -3.39 -9.26
CA VAL A 207 10.05 -2.76 -10.42
C VAL A 207 10.58 -1.34 -10.65
N ILE A 208 10.73 -0.52 -9.61
CA ILE A 208 11.34 0.82 -9.74
C ILE A 208 12.78 0.72 -10.28
N ASN A 209 13.60 -0.19 -9.75
CA ASN A 209 14.99 -0.34 -10.22
C ASN A 209 15.10 -0.92 -11.64
N TYR A 210 14.24 -1.86 -12.03
CA TYR A 210 14.26 -2.48 -13.36
C TYR A 210 13.70 -1.52 -14.44
N HIS A 211 12.56 -0.89 -14.15
CA HIS A 211 11.86 0.02 -15.06
C HIS A 211 12.23 1.49 -14.84
N ILE A 212 13.42 1.79 -14.31
CA ILE A 212 13.81 3.15 -13.91
C ILE A 212 13.82 4.20 -15.05
N LYS A 213 13.76 3.76 -16.31
CA LYS A 213 13.62 4.61 -17.50
C LYS A 213 12.19 4.65 -18.08
N LYS A 214 11.21 4.06 -17.39
CA LYS A 214 9.80 3.97 -17.79
C LYS A 214 8.96 4.75 -16.79
N GLN A 215 9.02 6.07 -16.90
CA GLN A 215 8.38 7.06 -16.02
C GLN A 215 6.99 6.67 -15.49
N ALA A 216 6.07 6.21 -16.35
CA ALA A 216 4.73 5.79 -15.92
C ALA A 216 4.76 4.63 -14.91
N VAL A 217 5.58 3.61 -15.14
CA VAL A 217 5.75 2.46 -14.23
C VAL A 217 6.33 2.93 -12.88
N VAL A 218 7.37 3.77 -12.95
CA VAL A 218 8.05 4.36 -11.78
C VAL A 218 7.07 5.18 -10.94
N MET A 219 6.40 6.17 -11.54
CA MET A 219 5.43 7.05 -10.89
C MET A 219 4.31 6.26 -10.18
N TRP A 220 3.77 5.21 -10.80
CA TRP A 220 2.76 4.37 -10.15
C TRP A 220 3.35 3.55 -8.99
N ALA A 221 4.55 2.99 -9.14
CA ALA A 221 5.22 2.20 -8.11
C ALA A 221 5.64 3.05 -6.89
N GLU A 222 6.18 4.24 -7.11
CA GLU A 222 6.51 5.20 -6.04
C GLU A 222 5.24 5.70 -5.33
N SER A 223 4.16 5.94 -6.07
CA SER A 223 2.88 6.27 -5.46
C SER A 223 2.33 5.13 -4.58
N ILE A 224 2.68 3.85 -4.84
CA ILE A 224 2.42 2.77 -3.88
C ILE A 224 3.28 2.94 -2.63
N LEU A 225 4.60 3.10 -2.76
CA LEU A 225 5.51 3.22 -1.61
C LEU A 225 5.16 4.42 -0.71
N SER A 226 4.80 5.56 -1.28
CA SER A 226 4.30 6.74 -0.58
C SER A 226 3.02 6.42 0.23
N ASN A 227 2.01 5.79 -0.40
CA ASN A 227 0.79 5.38 0.30
C ASN A 227 1.05 4.30 1.38
N LEU A 228 1.95 3.34 1.15
CA LEU A 228 2.33 2.33 2.15
C LEU A 228 3.03 2.97 3.36
N SER A 229 3.85 4.01 3.14
CA SER A 229 4.58 4.75 4.18
C SER A 229 3.68 5.46 5.19
N LEU A 230 2.36 5.54 4.93
CA LEU A 230 1.35 5.89 5.93
C LEU A 230 1.18 4.83 7.05
N THR A 231 2.04 3.80 7.10
CA THR A 231 2.06 2.78 8.16
C THR A 231 3.48 2.56 8.69
N ALA A 232 3.67 2.64 10.01
CA ALA A 232 4.97 2.47 10.67
C ALA A 232 5.62 1.09 10.38
N TYR A 233 4.81 0.08 10.09
CA TYR A 233 5.27 -1.23 9.65
C TYR A 233 5.97 -1.17 8.28
N ALA A 234 5.37 -0.49 7.30
CA ALA A 234 5.94 -0.41 5.95
C ALA A 234 7.18 0.50 5.88
N ILE A 235 7.23 1.63 6.62
CA ILE A 235 8.38 2.57 6.59
C ILE A 235 9.70 1.82 6.81
N ASN A 236 9.76 0.97 7.84
CA ASN A 236 10.95 0.17 8.17
C ASN A 236 11.32 -0.85 7.07
N LEU A 237 10.33 -1.46 6.42
CA LEU A 237 10.53 -2.40 5.31
C LEU A 237 10.95 -1.71 4.01
N ILE A 238 10.42 -0.52 3.73
CA ILE A 238 10.80 0.31 2.59
C ILE A 238 12.24 0.81 2.75
N ALA A 239 12.63 1.27 3.94
CA ALA A 239 14.00 1.67 4.25
C ALA A 239 14.98 0.48 4.14
N SER A 240 14.69 -0.64 4.81
CA SER A 240 15.59 -1.82 4.79
C SER A 240 15.64 -2.54 3.43
N GLY A 241 14.57 -2.46 2.64
CA GLY A 241 14.53 -2.93 1.25
C GLY A 241 15.25 -2.01 0.25
N GLY A 242 15.82 -0.88 0.69
CA GLY A 242 16.51 0.07 -0.18
C GLY A 242 15.60 0.99 -1.01
N GLY A 243 14.32 1.09 -0.66
CA GLY A 243 13.33 1.87 -1.40
C GLY A 243 13.67 3.36 -1.48
N ILE A 244 14.21 3.94 -0.41
CA ILE A 244 14.71 5.33 -0.40
C ILE A 244 15.77 5.54 -1.51
N LYS A 245 16.69 4.59 -1.66
CA LYS A 245 17.74 4.62 -2.70
C LYS A 245 17.17 4.39 -4.10
N ALA A 246 16.09 3.62 -4.23
CA ALA A 246 15.38 3.45 -5.50
C ALA A 246 14.69 4.76 -5.93
N CYS A 247 14.00 5.44 -5.01
CA CYS A 247 13.31 6.71 -5.29
C CYS A 247 14.28 7.86 -5.59
N VAL A 248 15.38 7.98 -4.84
CA VAL A 248 16.44 8.97 -5.16
C VAL A 248 16.98 8.76 -6.58
N ARG A 249 17.23 7.51 -6.98
CA ARG A 249 17.68 7.19 -8.35
C ARG A 249 16.60 7.45 -9.42
N ALA A 250 15.32 7.26 -9.08
CA ALA A 250 14.22 7.58 -9.97
C ALA A 250 14.13 9.09 -10.23
N LEU A 251 14.23 9.90 -9.17
CA LEU A 251 14.35 11.36 -9.23
C LEU A 251 15.59 11.80 -10.05
N GLU A 252 16.75 11.18 -9.82
CA GLU A 252 17.99 11.41 -10.60
C GLU A 252 17.84 11.04 -12.09
N THR A 253 17.03 10.03 -12.42
CA THR A 253 16.80 9.55 -13.79
C THR A 253 15.71 10.34 -14.53
N HIS A 254 14.83 11.02 -13.80
CA HIS A 254 13.70 11.80 -14.31
C HIS A 254 13.78 13.27 -13.89
N THR A 255 15.00 13.83 -13.87
CA THR A 255 15.31 15.20 -13.41
C THR A 255 14.58 16.32 -14.15
N GLU A 256 14.09 16.08 -15.37
CA GLU A 256 13.33 17.06 -16.16
C GLU A 256 11.80 16.96 -15.93
N ASP A 257 11.29 15.94 -15.24
CA ASP A 257 9.84 15.75 -15.08
C ASP A 257 9.29 16.25 -13.72
N VAL A 258 8.55 17.35 -13.82
CA VAL A 258 7.91 18.08 -12.72
C VAL A 258 6.89 17.23 -11.93
N ASN A 259 6.39 16.11 -12.47
CA ASN A 259 5.42 15.25 -11.78
C ASN A 259 6.09 14.28 -10.78
N ILE A 260 7.38 13.97 -10.97
CA ILE A 260 8.13 13.11 -10.03
C ILE A 260 8.80 13.97 -8.95
N GLN A 261 9.26 15.19 -9.28
CA GLN A 261 9.80 16.16 -8.29
C GLN A 261 8.79 16.71 -7.26
N LYS A 262 7.53 16.26 -7.26
CA LYS A 262 6.43 16.76 -6.41
C LYS A 262 5.77 15.70 -5.52
N LEU A 263 6.41 14.54 -5.36
CA LEU A 263 5.95 13.40 -4.53
C LEU A 263 6.62 13.34 -3.15
#